data_AF-A0A7W4VGG5-F1
#
_entry.id   AF-A0A7W4VGG5-F1
#
_cell.length_a   1.000
_cell.length_b   1.000
_cell.length_c   1.000
_cell.angle_alpha   90.00
_cell.angle_beta   90.00
_cell.angle_gamma   90.00
#
_symmetry.space_group_name_H-M   'P 1'
#
loop_
_entity.id
_entity.type
_entity.pdbx_description
1 polymer ?
#
loop_
_entity_poly.entity_id
_entity_poly.type
_entity_poly.pdbx_seq_one_letter_code
_entity_poly.pdbx_strand_id
1 'polypeptide(L)'
;MQDVIDSWKNISVEEAKRQWGPPQAVQALPAGTAYVWTDSVPVARPPGSGPRDAGMERTPVPGQCQRKLVADPNGIVTGGEWRGDACCITALAGRCATLKYRARR
;
A
#
# COMPACT_ATOMS: atom_id res chain seq x y z
N MET A 1 9.58 -2.16 -5.21
CA MET A 1 8.22 -1.55 -5.25
C MET A 1 7.89 -1.08 -6.64
N GLN A 2 8.85 -0.49 -7.38
CA GLN A 2 8.67 -0.21 -8.80
C GLN A 2 8.27 -1.46 -9.60
N ASP A 3 8.90 -2.60 -9.33
CA ASP A 3 8.58 -3.89 -9.98
C ASP A 3 7.11 -4.31 -9.77
N VAL A 4 6.53 -3.96 -8.62
CA VAL A 4 5.12 -4.23 -8.31
C VAL A 4 4.24 -3.36 -9.19
N ILE A 5 4.52 -2.06 -9.27
CA ILE A 5 3.81 -1.13 -10.18
C ILE A 5 3.91 -1.63 -11.62
N ASP A 6 5.11 -2.08 -12.03
CA ASP A 6 5.34 -2.57 -13.37
C ASP A 6 4.56 -3.86 -13.66
N SER A 7 4.36 -4.73 -12.66
CA SER A 7 3.50 -5.92 -12.81
C SER A 7 2.03 -5.60 -13.06
N TRP A 8 1.59 -4.38 -12.71
CA TRP A 8 0.23 -3.90 -12.99
C TRP A 8 0.10 -3.20 -14.34
N LYS A 9 1.20 -2.87 -15.02
CA LYS A 9 1.12 -2.24 -16.34
C LYS A 9 0.39 -3.15 -17.33
N ASN A 10 -0.43 -2.55 -18.17
CA ASN A 10 -1.31 -3.23 -19.15
C ASN A 10 -2.44 -4.08 -18.53
N ILE A 11 -2.60 -4.07 -17.21
CA ILE A 11 -3.75 -4.69 -16.54
C ILE A 11 -4.89 -3.67 -16.44
N SER A 12 -6.13 -4.12 -16.45
CA SER A 12 -7.28 -3.23 -16.28
C SER A 12 -7.41 -2.74 -14.84
N VAL A 13 -7.85 -1.49 -14.66
CA VAL A 13 -8.16 -0.96 -13.33
C VAL A 13 -9.31 -1.73 -12.67
N GLU A 14 -10.19 -2.36 -13.45
CA GLU A 14 -11.25 -3.21 -12.92
C GLU A 14 -10.70 -4.45 -12.22
N GLU A 15 -9.59 -5.03 -12.69
CA GLU A 15 -8.93 -6.13 -12.00
C GLU A 15 -8.33 -5.68 -10.67
N ALA A 16 -7.72 -4.49 -10.64
CA ALA A 16 -7.23 -3.89 -9.39
C ALA A 16 -8.37 -3.68 -8.39
N LYS A 17 -9.54 -3.21 -8.84
CA LYS A 17 -10.75 -3.08 -8.01
C LYS A 17 -11.29 -4.43 -7.53
N ARG A 18 -11.24 -5.48 -8.35
CA ARG A 18 -11.63 -6.84 -7.95
C ARG A 18 -10.73 -7.38 -6.86
N GLN A 19 -9.42 -7.15 -6.96
CA GLN A 19 -8.47 -7.68 -6.00
C GLN A 19 -8.37 -6.86 -4.70
N TRP A 20 -8.45 -5.53 -4.79
CA TRP A 20 -8.21 -4.62 -3.66
C TRP A 20 -9.47 -3.93 -3.13
N GLY A 21 -10.61 -4.11 -3.80
CA GLY A 21 -11.84 -3.38 -3.50
C GLY A 21 -11.88 -1.99 -4.14
N PRO A 22 -12.93 -1.20 -3.84
CA PRO A 22 -13.10 0.12 -4.43
C PRO A 22 -11.99 1.08 -3.97
N PRO A 23 -11.52 1.98 -4.86
CA PRO A 23 -10.55 2.99 -4.50
C PRO A 23 -11.16 4.02 -3.54
N GLN A 24 -10.34 4.49 -2.60
CA GLN A 24 -10.68 5.54 -1.66
C GLN A 24 -10.81 6.89 -2.37
N ALA A 25 -10.04 7.11 -3.44
CA ALA A 25 -10.16 8.31 -4.26
C ALA A 25 -9.92 8.02 -5.75
N VAL A 26 -10.63 8.76 -6.59
CA VAL A 26 -10.47 8.76 -8.05
C VAL A 26 -10.24 10.20 -8.48
N GLN A 27 -9.17 10.43 -9.26
CA GLN A 27 -8.74 11.76 -9.68
C GLN A 27 -8.51 11.78 -11.18
N ALA A 28 -9.18 12.68 -11.90
CA ALA A 28 -8.91 12.92 -13.31
C ALA A 28 -7.54 13.60 -13.46
N LEU A 29 -6.72 13.09 -14.37
CA LEU A 29 -5.42 13.65 -14.74
C LEU A 29 -5.41 13.97 -16.24
N PRO A 30 -4.55 14.90 -16.70
CA PRO A 30 -4.43 15.17 -18.14
C PRO A 30 -4.04 13.92 -18.96
N ALA A 31 -3.31 12.98 -18.35
CA ALA A 31 -2.83 11.76 -18.98
C ALA A 31 -3.69 10.51 -18.71
N GLY A 32 -4.84 10.65 -18.03
CA GLY A 32 -5.69 9.53 -17.68
C GLY A 32 -6.43 9.71 -16.35
N THR A 33 -6.65 8.61 -15.62
CA THR A 33 -7.31 8.66 -14.30
C THR A 33 -6.43 7.99 -13.25
N ALA A 34 -6.22 8.66 -12.13
CA ALA A 34 -5.56 8.10 -10.96
C ALA A 34 -6.57 7.50 -10.00
N TYR A 35 -6.28 6.29 -9.54
CA TYR A 35 -7.05 5.54 -8.56
C TYR A 35 -6.16 5.30 -7.35
N VAL A 36 -6.64 5.68 -6.17
CA VAL A 36 -5.86 5.67 -4.94
C VAL A 36 -6.49 4.75 -3.92
N TRP A 37 -5.68 3.83 -3.40
CA TRP A 37 -5.99 3.00 -2.24
C TRP A 37 -5.09 3.35 -1.07
N THR A 38 -5.63 3.37 0.15
CA THR A 38 -4.85 3.59 1.38
C THR A 38 -5.16 2.51 2.41
N ASP A 39 -4.13 1.75 2.79
CA ASP A 39 -4.19 0.71 3.80
C ASP A 39 -3.45 1.16 5.07
N SER A 40 -4.06 0.90 6.23
CA SER A 40 -3.41 1.02 7.53
C SER A 40 -2.94 -0.35 8.01
N VAL A 41 -1.64 -0.49 8.25
CA VAL A 41 -1.03 -1.74 8.70
C VAL A 41 -0.80 -1.69 10.21
N PRO A 42 -1.48 -2.54 11.00
CA PRO A 42 -1.25 -2.58 12.44
C PRO A 42 0.17 -3.08 12.74
N VAL A 43 0.84 -2.43 13.67
CA VAL A 43 2.17 -2.85 14.13
C VAL A 43 2.00 -4.07 15.04
N ALA A 44 2.63 -5.19 14.68
CA ALA A 44 2.68 -6.36 15.54
C ALA A 44 3.47 -6.03 16.83
N ARG A 45 2.83 -6.16 18.00
CA ARG A 45 3.55 -6.10 19.28
C ARG A 45 4.34 -7.41 19.45
N PRO A 46 5.62 -7.37 19.84
CA PRO A 46 6.36 -8.59 20.12
C PRO A 46 5.72 -9.35 21.29
N PRO A 47 5.59 -10.68 21.22
CA PRO A 47 5.14 -11.48 22.35
C PRO A 47 6.25 -11.47 23.42
N GLY A 48 6.04 -10.76 24.54
CA GLY A 48 7.00 -10.73 25.64
C GLY A 48 7.06 -9.47 26.52
N SER A 49 6.34 -8.39 26.20
CA SER A 49 6.31 -7.19 27.05
C SER A 49 5.46 -7.42 28.30
N GLY A 50 6.08 -7.96 29.35
CA GLY A 50 5.53 -8.06 30.70
C GLY A 50 5.56 -6.71 31.46
N PRO A 51 4.97 -6.63 32.66
CA PRO A 51 4.57 -5.37 33.30
C PRO A 51 5.70 -4.48 33.86
N ARG A 52 6.98 -4.76 33.56
CA ARG A 52 8.13 -4.12 34.24
C ARG A 52 8.81 -2.98 33.49
N ASP A 53 8.43 -2.72 32.24
CA ASP A 53 8.97 -1.59 31.46
C ASP A 53 7.90 -0.52 31.23
N ALA A 54 7.32 0.02 32.30
CA ALA A 54 6.47 1.21 32.27
C ALA A 54 7.30 2.50 32.06
N GLY A 55 8.21 2.47 31.09
CA GLY A 55 9.00 3.60 30.63
C GLY A 55 8.50 4.07 29.27
N MET A 56 7.34 4.72 29.24
CA MET A 56 6.83 5.44 28.06
C MET A 56 6.80 4.60 26.77
N GLU A 57 6.00 3.52 26.76
CA GLU A 57 5.64 2.85 25.51
C GLU A 57 4.91 3.86 24.60
N ARG A 58 5.59 4.33 23.55
CA ARG A 58 4.93 5.05 22.47
C ARG A 58 3.87 4.11 21.91
N THR A 59 2.60 4.51 21.97
CA THR A 59 1.51 3.79 21.32
C THR A 59 1.96 3.44 19.90
N PRO A 60 2.04 2.15 19.51
CA PRO A 60 2.49 1.78 18.19
C PRO A 60 1.59 2.44 17.15
N VAL A 61 2.14 3.37 16.37
CA VAL A 61 1.38 4.05 15.30
C VAL A 61 1.29 3.06 14.13
N PRO A 62 0.08 2.74 13.64
CA PRO A 62 -0.08 1.92 12.45
C PRO A 62 0.67 2.55 11.28
N GLY A 63 1.49 1.76 10.59
CA GLY A 63 2.13 2.19 9.36
C GLY A 63 1.10 2.40 8.26
N GLN A 64 1.38 3.25 7.28
CA GLN A 64 0.47 3.51 6.17
C GLN A 64 1.05 2.99 4.87
N CYS A 65 0.16 2.56 3.98
CA CYS A 65 0.49 2.35 2.58
C CYS A 65 -0.56 2.98 1.67
N GLN A 66 -0.12 3.88 0.81
CA GLN A 66 -0.89 4.40 -0.29
C GLN A 66 -0.42 3.75 -1.60
N ARG A 67 -1.38 3.24 -2.35
CA ARG A 67 -1.21 2.64 -3.68
C ARG A 67 -1.93 3.54 -4.66
N LYS A 68 -1.23 4.04 -5.67
CA LYS A 68 -1.83 4.83 -6.75
C LYS A 68 -1.57 4.13 -8.07
N LEU A 69 -2.61 3.82 -8.82
CA LEU A 69 -2.49 3.40 -10.22
C LEU A 69 -3.01 4.53 -11.12
N VAL A 70 -2.35 4.74 -12.25
CA VAL A 70 -2.79 5.63 -13.31
C VAL A 70 -3.22 4.76 -14.48
N ALA A 71 -4.46 4.94 -14.94
CA ALA A 71 -4.99 4.24 -16.10
C ALA A 71 -5.27 5.22 -17.24
N ASP A 72 -5.12 4.75 -18.47
CA ASP A 72 -5.52 5.47 -19.67
C ASP A 72 -7.06 5.58 -19.78
N PRO A 73 -7.60 6.28 -20.80
CA PRO A 73 -9.04 6.38 -21.01
C PRO A 73 -9.76 5.04 -21.25
N ASN A 74 -9.04 3.98 -21.64
CA ASN A 74 -9.58 2.63 -21.80
C ASN A 74 -9.61 1.86 -20.47
N GLY A 75 -9.14 2.48 -19.37
CA GLY A 75 -9.04 1.84 -18.07
C GLY A 75 -7.86 0.88 -17.95
N ILE A 76 -6.86 0.98 -18.82
CA ILE A 76 -5.65 0.17 -18.79
C ILE A 76 -4.56 0.90 -18.00
N VAL A 77 -3.98 0.22 -17.02
CA VAL A 77 -2.94 0.80 -16.16
C VAL A 77 -1.68 1.08 -16.97
N THR A 78 -1.26 2.33 -16.97
CA THR A 78 -0.04 2.82 -17.64
C THR A 78 1.12 3.04 -16.66
N GLY A 79 0.80 3.18 -15.38
CA GLY A 79 1.80 3.34 -14.32
C GLY A 79 1.17 3.53 -12.95
N GLY A 80 1.97 4.00 -12.00
CA GLY A 80 1.52 4.16 -10.63
C GLY A 80 2.64 4.58 -9.69
N GLU A 81 2.28 4.71 -8.42
CA GLU A 81 3.18 5.02 -7.32
C GLU A 81 2.75 4.27 -6.07
N TRP A 82 3.70 3.88 -5.24
CA TRP A 82 3.45 3.39 -3.90
C TRP A 82 4.16 4.28 -2.90
N ARG A 83 3.46 4.71 -1.85
CA ARG A 83 3.97 5.63 -0.84
C ARG A 83 3.61 5.13 0.55
N GLY A 84 4.49 5.35 1.52
CA GLY A 84 4.28 4.96 2.91
C GLY A 84 5.39 4.05 3.44
N ASP A 85 5.33 3.80 4.74
CA ASP A 85 6.34 3.07 5.49
C ASP A 85 6.01 1.58 5.70
N ALA A 86 4.77 1.17 5.34
CA ALA A 86 4.28 -0.19 5.56
C ALA A 86 3.60 -0.81 4.34
N CYS A 87 4.12 -0.54 3.13
CA CYS A 87 3.52 -1.01 1.88
C CYS A 87 3.62 -2.50 1.57
N CYS A 88 2.87 -3.31 2.31
CA CYS A 88 2.80 -4.75 2.09
C CYS A 88 2.00 -5.09 0.84
N ILE A 89 2.49 -6.09 0.11
CA ILE A 89 1.75 -6.76 -0.96
C ILE A 89 0.94 -7.89 -0.30
N THR A 90 -0.26 -7.59 0.15
CA THR A 90 -1.19 -8.61 0.66
C THR A 90 -1.89 -9.28 -0.52
N ALA A 91 -1.27 -10.31 -1.10
CA ALA A 91 -2.01 -11.31 -1.85
C ALA A 91 -2.75 -12.20 -0.83
N LEU A 92 -3.96 -11.80 -0.42
CA LEU A 92 -5.00 -12.61 0.25
C LEU A 92 -4.66 -13.43 1.52
N ALA A 93 -3.42 -13.54 1.97
CA ALA A 93 -3.01 -14.34 3.13
C ALA A 93 -2.17 -13.46 4.05
N GLY A 94 -2.84 -12.88 5.05
CA GLY A 94 -2.28 -11.89 5.95
C GLY A 94 -0.91 -12.24 6.49
N ARG A 95 0.11 -11.47 6.10
CA ARG A 95 1.33 -11.23 6.87
C ARG A 95 2.15 -10.10 6.26
N CYS A 96 2.02 -8.92 6.84
CA CYS A 96 2.98 -7.82 6.70
C CYS A 96 4.24 -8.13 7.52
N ALA A 97 5.15 -8.94 6.99
CA ALA A 97 6.47 -9.06 7.56
C ALA A 97 7.28 -7.81 7.18
N THR A 98 7.39 -6.85 8.11
CA THR A 98 8.33 -5.71 8.14
C THR A 98 9.10 -5.48 6.84
N LEU A 99 8.62 -4.56 5.99
CA LEU A 99 9.40 -4.04 4.87
C LEU A 99 10.59 -3.25 5.41
N LYS A 100 11.71 -3.96 5.59
CA LYS A 100 12.98 -3.40 6.08
C LYS A 100 13.70 -2.48 5.10
N TYR A 101 13.11 -2.08 3.97
CA TYR A 101 13.77 -1.17 3.04
C TYR A 101 13.32 0.27 3.23
N ARG A 102 14.01 0.93 4.17
CA ARG A 102 14.39 2.34 4.01
C ARG A 102 15.01 2.46 2.62
N ALA A 103 14.34 3.12 1.68
CA ALA A 103 14.97 3.57 0.45
C ALA A 103 16.08 4.56 0.84
N ARG A 104 17.32 4.06 0.97
CA ARG A 104 18.51 4.92 0.94
C ARG A 104 18.75 5.26 -0.53
N ARG A 105 18.85 6.57 -0.81
CA ARG A 105 19.52 7.07 -2.01
C ARG A 105 20.99 6.72 -1.97
#